data_AF-A0AAV8VUY2-F1
#
_entry.id   AF-A0AAV8VUY2-F1
#
_cell.length_a   1.000
_cell.length_b   1.000
_cell.length_c   1.000
_cell.angle_alpha   90.00
_cell.angle_beta   90.00
_cell.angle_gamma   90.00
#
_symmetry.space_group_name_H-M   'P 1'
#
loop_
_entity.id
_entity.type
_entity.pdbx_description
1 polymer ?
#
loop_
_entity_poly.entity_id
_entity_poly.type
_entity_poly.pdbx_seq_one_letter_code
_entity_poly.pdbx_strand_id
1 'polypeptide(L)'
;MNNHNIKVTNFTNLDAVTYPIIKLIGTIDYEVSVSCQNQTDKNVYLTLNDNSNILITTNVIDNKFKFLVELQRGKNQINIKFCCETMGITLEYFSIKSENSVIPLYVICEGHDGYFQAPPWENNNVESACKRITLCSKLLQCVTAEKLYEHSLGRKTFCLDGDCQVFHSGLNYIEARNMSQVELWEYIGREIMKSELACENKKYLAFLSCTRYWGENYKESMKTHEELLQITQAYVALGGGGLALFGTACLYTWPESFEEIILRFEDQALVDRTQFLDDSCYRGTVGACFSTTLGSVLHELYHTFDLGHTEDGIMSRGFDNIYKVFTRPQSTSHRTNSSHDMTKALTDKIEFKEEFESDSLVERLQNENKRKGYTVISKYEEEVDDTFLTRSCAVLLCYHRWFNQTTSSRQCSLLSFDCFNKLIKSTSGVRVVEIRSKNVELVLYNWTFEGRILKFSFQIPQDVIISLNEDSYIMFVEDTVGCILKEEFSI
;
A
#
# COMPACT_ATOMS: atom_id res chain seq x y z
N MET A 1 10.84 31.29 32.46
CA MET A 1 11.64 31.11 31.22
C MET A 1 10.86 30.09 30.44
N ASN A 2 10.23 30.53 29.36
CA ASN A 2 9.30 29.74 28.58
C ASN A 2 10.10 29.22 27.37
N ASN A 3 10.25 27.90 27.29
CA ASN A 3 11.07 27.23 26.28
C ASN A 3 10.16 26.48 25.31
N HIS A 4 10.64 26.24 24.09
CA HIS A 4 9.88 25.47 23.09
C HIS A 4 9.48 24.09 23.65
N ASN A 5 8.28 23.62 23.36
CA ASN A 5 7.83 22.31 23.83
C ASN A 5 7.72 21.34 22.65
N ILE A 6 8.61 20.35 22.59
CA ILE A 6 8.61 19.31 21.56
C ILE A 6 7.83 18.10 22.09
N LYS A 7 6.80 17.66 21.37
CA LYS A 7 5.98 16.49 21.73
C LYS A 7 5.90 15.52 20.57
N VAL A 8 6.20 14.25 20.80
CA VAL A 8 5.89 13.15 19.89
C VAL A 8 4.48 12.69 20.21
N THR A 9 3.63 12.57 19.19
CA THR A 9 2.18 12.37 19.38
C THR A 9 1.74 10.95 19.10
N ASN A 10 2.47 10.19 18.28
CA ASN A 10 2.08 8.84 17.89
C ASN A 10 2.83 7.74 18.64
N PHE A 11 3.96 8.04 19.30
CA PHE A 11 4.71 7.06 20.11
C PHE A 11 4.91 7.55 21.54
N THR A 12 4.96 6.59 22.46
CA THR A 12 5.37 6.78 23.84
C THR A 12 6.70 6.12 24.13
N ASN A 13 7.39 6.56 25.20
CA ASN A 13 8.69 6.03 25.53
C ASN A 13 8.63 4.54 25.88
N LEU A 14 9.54 3.76 25.30
CA LEU A 14 9.60 2.30 25.35
C LEU A 14 8.48 1.59 24.58
N ASP A 15 7.77 2.28 23.67
CA ASP A 15 6.92 1.62 22.70
C ASP A 15 7.73 0.62 21.86
N ALA A 16 7.10 -0.50 21.55
CA ALA A 16 7.67 -1.58 20.76
C ALA A 16 6.97 -1.73 19.42
N VAL A 17 7.75 -1.95 18.36
CA VAL A 17 7.25 -2.22 17.00
C VAL A 17 7.90 -3.47 16.42
N THR A 18 7.20 -4.06 15.45
CA THR A 18 7.59 -5.35 14.84
C THR A 18 8.09 -5.21 13.41
N TYR A 19 8.22 -3.97 12.95
CA TYR A 19 8.60 -3.57 11.60
C TYR A 19 9.68 -2.47 11.67
N PRO A 20 10.62 -2.44 10.71
CA PRO A 20 11.85 -1.66 10.86
C PRO A 20 11.70 -0.17 10.54
N ILE A 21 10.78 0.21 9.66
CA ILE A 21 10.62 1.62 9.25
C ILE A 21 9.39 2.20 9.91
N ILE A 22 9.53 3.32 10.62
CA ILE A 22 8.42 3.99 11.31
C ILE A 22 8.21 5.43 10.81
N LYS A 23 6.95 5.86 10.84
CA LYS A 23 6.53 7.26 10.72
C LYS A 23 6.47 7.86 12.12
N LEU A 24 7.35 8.81 12.45
CA LEU A 24 7.32 9.52 13.73
C LEU A 24 6.74 10.92 13.51
N ILE A 25 5.64 11.24 14.21
CA ILE A 25 4.99 12.56 14.13
C ILE A 25 4.96 13.24 15.48
N GLY A 26 5.00 14.57 15.46
CA GLY A 26 4.93 15.36 16.66
C GLY A 26 4.55 16.81 16.41
N THR A 27 4.44 17.56 17.51
CA THR A 27 4.13 18.98 17.51
C THR A 27 5.19 19.78 18.25
N ILE A 28 5.31 21.05 17.88
CA ILE A 28 6.16 22.04 18.55
C ILE A 28 5.29 23.22 18.97
N ASP A 29 5.20 23.45 20.27
CA ASP A 29 4.58 24.66 20.82
C ASP A 29 5.65 25.75 20.92
N TYR A 30 5.49 26.84 20.16
CA TYR A 30 6.41 27.97 20.16
C TYR A 30 6.21 28.83 21.40
N GLU A 31 7.24 28.91 22.24
CA GLU A 31 7.27 29.88 23.34
C GLU A 31 8.33 30.97 23.06
N VAL A 32 8.04 32.19 23.50
CA VAL A 32 8.99 33.32 23.40
C VAL A 32 10.13 33.08 24.40
N SER A 33 11.17 32.41 23.94
CA SER A 33 12.39 32.17 24.73
C SER A 33 13.41 33.27 24.49
N VAL A 34 13.88 33.91 25.57
CA VAL A 34 14.94 34.94 25.53
C VAL A 34 16.30 34.34 25.12
N SER A 35 16.47 33.02 25.24
CA SER A 35 17.68 32.28 24.83
C SER A 35 17.67 31.80 23.38
N CYS A 36 16.53 31.83 22.68
CA CYS A 36 16.42 31.50 21.25
C CYS A 36 16.32 32.77 20.41
N GLN A 37 17.46 33.36 20.05
CA GLN A 37 17.52 34.62 19.27
C GLN A 37 17.30 34.44 17.76
N ASN A 38 17.30 33.19 17.25
CA ASN A 38 17.05 32.89 15.84
C ASN A 38 15.72 32.18 15.65
N GLN A 39 14.63 32.95 15.56
CA GLN A 39 13.29 32.46 15.19
C GLN A 39 13.16 32.07 13.71
N THR A 40 14.25 32.13 12.93
CA THR A 40 14.24 31.88 11.48
C THR A 40 14.40 30.42 11.11
N ASP A 41 14.99 29.60 11.98
CA ASP A 41 15.20 28.18 11.70
C ASP A 41 13.98 27.36 12.13
N LYS A 42 13.16 26.97 11.14
CA LYS A 42 12.00 26.09 11.32
C LYS A 42 12.37 24.61 11.16
N ASN A 43 13.66 24.26 11.12
CA ASN A 43 14.08 22.88 10.98
C ASN A 43 14.04 22.16 12.33
N VAL A 44 13.61 20.91 12.28
CA VAL A 44 13.70 19.94 13.36
C VAL A 44 14.74 18.92 12.95
N TYR A 45 15.59 18.56 13.89
CA TYR A 45 16.69 17.62 13.69
C TYR A 45 16.45 16.36 14.50
N LEU A 46 16.68 15.20 13.90
CA LEU A 46 16.61 13.91 14.56
C LEU A 46 17.96 13.21 14.48
N THR A 47 18.41 12.69 15.62
CA THR A 47 19.62 11.85 15.74
C THR A 47 19.26 10.51 16.37
N LEU A 48 19.89 9.44 15.90
CA LEU A 48 19.64 8.07 16.32
C LEU A 48 20.85 7.51 17.07
N ASN A 49 20.64 6.94 18.25
CA ASN A 49 21.65 6.28 19.10
C ASN A 49 22.90 7.14 19.38
N ASP A 50 22.71 8.44 19.60
CA ASP A 50 23.77 9.45 19.79
C ASP A 50 24.84 9.48 18.67
N ASN A 51 24.52 8.90 17.51
CA ASN A 51 25.39 8.95 16.35
C ASN A 51 25.20 10.30 15.65
N SER A 52 26.11 11.24 15.94
CA SER A 52 26.12 12.58 15.34
C SER A 52 26.21 12.59 13.80
N ASN A 53 26.51 11.45 13.18
CA ASN A 53 26.61 11.32 11.72
C ASN A 53 25.24 11.13 11.03
N ILE A 54 24.20 10.67 11.75
CA ILE A 54 22.85 10.50 11.19
C ILE A 54 21.99 11.67 11.66
N LEU A 55 22.03 12.76 10.91
CA LEU A 55 21.19 13.94 11.13
C LEU A 55 20.05 13.97 10.11
N ILE A 56 18.88 13.45 10.49
CA ILE A 56 17.68 13.55 9.65
C ILE A 56 17.04 14.92 9.91
N THR A 57 16.71 15.65 8.85
CA THR A 57 16.15 17.01 8.96
C THR A 57 14.76 17.09 8.32
N THR A 58 13.83 17.72 9.02
CA THR A 58 12.49 18.04 8.51
C THR A 58 12.09 19.45 8.93
N ASN A 59 11.03 20.00 8.34
CA ASN A 59 10.58 21.36 8.64
C ASN A 59 9.30 21.30 9.49
N VAL A 60 9.12 22.31 10.34
CA VAL A 60 7.86 22.52 11.06
C VAL A 60 6.85 23.21 10.14
N ILE A 61 5.70 22.59 9.94
CA ILE A 61 4.58 23.12 9.17
C ILE A 61 3.32 23.00 10.03
N ASP A 62 2.61 24.12 10.23
CA ASP A 62 1.42 24.20 11.09
C ASP A 62 1.65 23.58 12.48
N ASN A 63 2.80 23.91 13.09
CA ASN A 63 3.29 23.39 14.38
C ASN A 63 3.52 21.88 14.44
N LYS A 64 3.49 21.17 13.30
CA LYS A 64 3.71 19.73 13.20
C LYS A 64 5.04 19.43 12.51
N PHE A 65 5.64 18.31 12.89
CA PHE A 65 6.78 17.73 12.19
C PHE A 65 6.54 16.24 11.93
N LYS A 66 7.22 15.72 10.91
CA LYS A 66 7.18 14.31 10.53
C LYS A 66 8.58 13.84 10.15
N PHE A 67 8.96 12.68 10.67
CA PHE A 67 10.17 11.95 10.31
C PHE A 67 9.82 10.54 9.85
N LEU A 68 10.60 10.05 8.89
CA LEU A 68 10.72 8.63 8.59
C LEU A 68 12.01 8.13 9.26
N VAL A 69 11.95 7.03 10.00
CA VAL A 69 13.09 6.51 10.76
C VAL A 69 13.23 5.01 10.52
N GLU A 70 14.43 4.57 10.14
CA GLU A 70 14.79 3.15 10.12
C GLU A 70 15.39 2.74 11.48
N LEU A 71 14.73 1.80 12.15
CA LEU A 71 15.11 1.28 13.45
C LEU A 71 16.06 0.08 13.30
N GLN A 72 17.07 0.03 14.16
CA GLN A 72 17.92 -1.13 14.34
C GLN A 72 17.28 -2.12 15.31
N ARG A 73 17.59 -3.42 15.20
CA ARG A 73 17.04 -4.41 16.15
C ARG A 73 17.48 -4.07 17.58
N GLY A 74 16.54 -4.16 18.51
CA GLY A 74 16.71 -3.78 19.91
C GLY A 74 16.26 -2.34 20.17
N LYS A 75 16.91 -1.69 21.12
CA LYS A 75 16.55 -0.32 21.56
C LYS A 75 17.16 0.72 20.64
N ASN A 76 16.35 1.71 20.27
CA ASN A 76 16.70 2.84 19.44
C ASN A 76 16.43 4.12 20.22
N GLN A 77 17.47 4.86 20.56
CA GLN A 77 17.36 6.16 21.20
C GLN A 77 17.22 7.23 20.12
N ILE A 78 16.10 7.94 20.13
CA ILE A 78 15.79 8.98 19.16
C ILE A 78 15.79 10.31 19.89
N ASN A 79 16.72 11.20 19.52
CA ASN A 79 16.77 12.56 20.06
C ASN A 79 16.33 13.56 19.00
N ILE A 80 15.30 14.34 19.34
CA ILE A 80 14.68 15.34 18.48
C ILE A 80 15.06 16.72 19.04
N LYS A 81 15.72 17.53 18.21
CA LYS A 81 16.19 18.87 18.57
C LYS A 81 15.47 19.93 17.76
N PHE A 82 15.02 20.98 18.44
CA PHE A 82 14.45 22.19 17.85
C PHE A 82 14.94 23.43 18.60
N CYS A 83 15.60 24.37 17.92
CA CYS A 83 16.31 25.50 18.53
C CYS A 83 17.22 25.08 19.71
N CYS A 84 16.89 25.52 20.94
CA CYS A 84 17.63 25.24 22.17
C CYS A 84 17.09 24.02 22.93
N GLU A 85 16.04 23.38 22.45
CA GLU A 85 15.35 22.29 23.15
C GLU A 85 15.63 20.95 22.50
N THR A 86 15.70 19.91 23.34
CA THR A 86 15.94 18.54 22.89
C THR A 86 15.06 17.59 23.69
N MET A 87 14.37 16.70 22.99
CA MET A 87 13.51 15.68 23.56
C MET A 87 13.99 14.31 23.09
N GLY A 88 14.19 13.40 24.04
CA GLY A 88 14.60 12.03 23.78
C GLY A 88 13.46 11.05 23.98
N ILE A 89 13.31 10.08 23.07
CA ILE A 89 12.40 8.95 23.19
C ILE A 89 13.16 7.67 22.81
N THR A 90 12.94 6.58 23.55
CA THR A 90 13.50 5.27 23.20
C THR A 90 12.39 4.39 22.63
N LEU A 91 12.61 3.78 21.48
CA LEU A 91 11.71 2.79 20.88
C LEU A 91 12.41 1.45 20.77
N GLU A 92 11.66 0.35 20.84
CA GLU A 92 12.19 -1.00 20.69
C GLU A 92 11.69 -1.64 19.39
N TYR A 93 12.61 -2.14 18.57
CA TYR A 93 12.28 -2.91 17.38
C TYR A 93 12.72 -4.36 17.54
N PHE A 94 11.79 -5.29 17.38
CA PHE A 94 12.10 -6.71 17.26
C PHE A 94 11.35 -7.34 16.09
N SER A 95 12.03 -8.19 15.33
CA SER A 95 11.39 -8.93 14.25
C SER A 95 10.63 -10.12 14.83
N ILE A 96 9.34 -10.21 14.51
CA ILE A 96 8.55 -11.41 14.77
C ILE A 96 8.73 -12.36 13.60
N LYS A 97 9.14 -13.60 13.88
CA LYS A 97 8.98 -14.70 12.93
C LYS A 97 7.56 -15.24 13.06
N SER A 98 6.84 -15.26 11.95
CA SER A 98 5.49 -15.81 11.84
C SER A 98 5.51 -16.96 10.85
N GLU A 99 4.71 -18.00 11.12
CA GLU A 99 4.44 -19.04 10.12
C GLU A 99 3.80 -18.43 8.87
N ASN A 100 2.85 -17.50 9.10
CA ASN A 100 2.19 -16.72 8.07
C ASN A 100 3.02 -15.50 7.70
N SER A 101 3.53 -15.43 6.48
CA SER A 101 4.38 -14.31 6.04
C SER A 101 4.28 -14.07 4.54
N VAL A 102 4.87 -12.96 4.10
CA VAL A 102 4.99 -12.55 2.70
C VAL A 102 6.44 -12.72 2.25
N ILE A 103 6.65 -13.33 1.09
CA ILE A 103 7.96 -13.51 0.44
C ILE A 103 8.03 -12.56 -0.75
N PRO A 104 8.92 -11.55 -0.74
CA PRO A 104 9.15 -10.72 -1.92
C PRO A 104 10.02 -11.47 -2.94
N LEU A 105 9.61 -11.47 -4.21
CA LEU A 105 10.28 -12.17 -5.31
C LEU A 105 10.62 -11.22 -6.45
N TYR A 106 11.83 -11.36 -6.99
CA TYR A 106 12.19 -10.82 -8.30
C TYR A 106 12.24 -11.97 -9.30
N VAL A 107 11.28 -11.99 -10.22
CA VAL A 107 11.05 -13.11 -11.15
C VAL A 107 11.79 -12.85 -12.45
N ILE A 108 12.78 -13.70 -12.74
CA ILE A 108 13.55 -13.65 -13.99
C ILE A 108 13.06 -14.76 -14.91
N CYS A 109 12.39 -14.37 -15.99
CA CYS A 109 11.93 -15.28 -17.05
C CYS A 109 13.12 -15.87 -17.83
N GLU A 110 12.95 -17.07 -18.36
CA GLU A 110 13.95 -17.78 -19.16
C GLU A 110 14.39 -16.92 -20.35
N GLY A 111 15.70 -16.78 -20.52
CA GLY A 111 16.33 -15.99 -21.59
C GLY A 111 16.40 -14.48 -21.33
N HIS A 112 15.84 -13.97 -20.24
CA HIS A 112 16.00 -12.57 -19.84
C HIS A 112 17.33 -12.36 -19.09
N ASP A 113 17.94 -11.18 -19.23
CA ASP A 113 19.19 -10.83 -18.56
C ASP A 113 19.02 -10.43 -17.08
N GLY A 114 17.77 -10.23 -16.66
CA GLY A 114 17.39 -9.83 -15.31
C GLY A 114 17.50 -8.33 -15.02
N TYR A 115 17.77 -7.49 -16.03
CA TYR A 115 17.84 -6.04 -15.85
C TYR A 115 16.48 -5.40 -16.15
N PHE A 116 15.92 -4.64 -15.19
CA PHE A 116 14.67 -3.91 -15.46
C PHE A 116 14.94 -2.65 -16.30
N GLN A 117 13.91 -2.12 -16.96
CA GLN A 117 14.05 -0.91 -17.77
C GLN A 117 14.30 0.32 -16.89
N ALA A 118 15.36 1.07 -17.18
CA ALA A 118 15.73 2.28 -16.43
C ALA A 118 16.56 3.24 -17.29
N PRO A 119 16.69 4.52 -16.88
CA PRO A 119 17.65 5.45 -17.47
C PRO A 119 19.11 5.00 -17.32
N PRO A 120 20.04 5.46 -18.19
CA PRO A 120 21.45 5.03 -18.16
C PRO A 120 22.20 5.30 -16.86
N TRP A 121 21.74 6.26 -16.06
CA TRP A 121 22.35 6.64 -14.77
C TRP A 121 21.73 5.93 -13.57
N GLU A 122 20.67 5.15 -13.76
CA GLU A 122 19.97 4.46 -12.69
C GLU A 122 20.42 2.98 -12.64
N ASN A 123 20.77 2.49 -11.45
CA ASN A 123 21.18 1.10 -11.28
C ASN A 123 19.97 0.17 -11.46
N ASN A 124 20.02 -0.69 -12.47
CA ASN A 124 18.90 -1.54 -12.87
C ASN A 124 19.18 -3.04 -12.86
N ASN A 125 20.28 -3.45 -12.23
CA ASN A 125 20.63 -4.86 -12.11
C ASN A 125 19.71 -5.60 -11.12
N VAL A 126 19.86 -6.92 -11.07
CA VAL A 126 19.10 -7.82 -10.20
C VAL A 126 19.21 -7.46 -8.71
N GLU A 127 20.41 -7.08 -8.26
CA GLU A 127 20.63 -6.70 -6.85
C GLU A 127 19.88 -5.42 -6.49
N SER A 128 19.93 -4.40 -7.36
CA SER A 128 19.18 -3.15 -7.22
C SER A 128 17.67 -3.42 -7.16
N ALA A 129 17.16 -4.30 -8.02
CA ALA A 129 15.76 -4.67 -8.02
C ALA A 129 15.34 -5.26 -6.66
N CYS A 130 16.11 -6.23 -6.15
CA CYS A 130 15.85 -6.84 -4.85
C CYS A 130 15.94 -5.82 -3.69
N LYS A 131 16.91 -4.89 -3.72
CA LYS A 131 17.01 -3.82 -2.71
C LYS A 131 15.77 -2.92 -2.70
N ARG A 132 15.34 -2.44 -3.87
CA ARG A 132 14.14 -1.59 -4.04
C ARG A 132 12.89 -2.30 -3.55
N ILE A 133 12.68 -3.55 -3.97
CA ILE A 133 11.52 -4.37 -3.57
C ILE A 133 11.52 -4.58 -2.04
N THR A 134 12.67 -4.90 -1.46
CA THR A 134 12.82 -5.12 -0.01
C THR A 134 12.51 -3.84 0.77
N LEU A 135 13.10 -2.71 0.38
CA LEU A 135 12.91 -1.43 1.04
C LEU A 135 11.44 -0.98 0.97
N CYS A 136 10.85 -1.03 -0.21
CA CYS A 136 9.45 -0.66 -0.41
C CYS A 136 8.50 -1.62 0.31
N SER A 137 8.82 -2.91 0.41
CA SER A 137 8.03 -3.86 1.23
C SER A 137 8.01 -3.45 2.71
N LYS A 138 9.13 -2.95 3.25
CA LYS A 138 9.19 -2.38 4.61
C LYS A 138 8.40 -1.07 4.75
N LEU A 139 8.34 -0.26 3.69
CA LEU A 139 7.46 0.93 3.65
C LEU A 139 5.99 0.55 3.66
N LEU A 140 5.59 -0.49 2.94
CA LEU A 140 4.23 -1.03 2.98
C LEU A 140 3.88 -1.51 4.40
N GLN A 141 4.81 -2.18 5.09
CA GLN A 141 4.61 -2.56 6.50
C GLN A 141 4.31 -1.33 7.38
N CYS A 142 5.06 -0.24 7.20
CA CYS A 142 4.85 1.03 7.92
C CYS A 142 3.47 1.61 7.64
N VAL A 143 3.05 1.69 6.36
CA VAL A 143 1.74 2.22 5.98
C VAL A 143 0.65 1.41 6.64
N THR A 144 0.68 0.09 6.47
CA THR A 144 -0.30 -0.82 7.08
C THR A 144 -0.40 -0.64 8.59
N ALA A 145 0.73 -0.58 9.31
CA ALA A 145 0.74 -0.40 10.76
C ALA A 145 0.15 0.93 11.22
N GLU A 146 0.48 2.02 10.52
CA GLU A 146 -0.03 3.34 10.86
C GLU A 146 -1.54 3.45 10.53
N LYS A 147 -2.00 2.86 9.43
CA LYS A 147 -3.43 2.85 9.08
C LYS A 147 -4.27 2.02 10.06
N LEU A 148 -3.76 0.89 10.57
CA LEU A 148 -4.44 0.17 11.65
C LEU A 148 -4.41 0.94 12.98
N TYR A 149 -3.32 1.65 13.28
CA TYR A 149 -3.22 2.47 14.48
C TYR A 149 -4.19 3.67 14.47
N GLU A 150 -4.34 4.34 13.32
CA GLU A 150 -5.32 5.42 13.11
C GLU A 150 -6.76 4.94 13.37
N HIS A 151 -7.02 3.65 13.19
CA HIS A 151 -8.28 2.97 13.53
C HIS A 151 -8.37 2.48 14.99
N SER A 152 -7.41 2.78 15.85
CA SER A 152 -7.34 2.26 17.24
C SER A 152 -7.28 0.73 17.33
N LEU A 153 -6.75 0.06 16.29
CA LEU A 153 -6.59 -1.40 16.23
C LEU A 153 -5.16 -1.86 16.59
N GLY A 154 -4.33 -0.92 17.05
CA GLY A 154 -2.91 -1.14 17.35
C GLY A 154 -2.04 -1.09 16.09
N ARG A 155 -0.71 -1.13 16.31
CA ARG A 155 0.29 -1.11 15.22
C ARG A 155 0.62 -2.52 14.76
N LYS A 156 -0.25 -3.08 13.93
CA LYS A 156 -0.09 -4.42 13.36
C LYS A 156 0.21 -4.36 11.89
N THR A 157 0.98 -5.31 11.40
CA THR A 157 1.31 -5.41 9.98
C THR A 157 1.66 -6.85 9.63
N PHE A 158 1.70 -7.17 8.34
CA PHE A 158 2.12 -8.47 7.86
C PHE A 158 3.61 -8.71 8.12
N CYS A 159 4.01 -9.97 8.27
CA CYS A 159 5.42 -10.34 8.44
C CYS A 159 6.10 -10.58 7.09
N LEU A 160 7.31 -10.06 6.90
CA LEU A 160 8.17 -10.41 5.76
C LEU A 160 9.03 -11.62 6.11
N ASP A 161 9.20 -12.54 5.16
CA ASP A 161 10.09 -13.69 5.28
C ASP A 161 11.43 -13.42 4.60
N GLY A 162 12.22 -12.56 5.22
CA GLY A 162 13.50 -12.13 4.68
C GLY A 162 13.40 -11.03 3.63
N ASP A 163 14.53 -10.79 2.98
CA ASP A 163 14.66 -9.81 1.90
C ASP A 163 14.21 -10.43 0.57
N CYS A 164 14.04 -9.60 -0.46
CA CYS A 164 13.65 -10.04 -1.78
C CYS A 164 14.65 -11.07 -2.35
N GLN A 165 14.11 -12.18 -2.83
CA GLN A 165 14.88 -13.27 -3.42
C GLN A 165 14.59 -13.40 -4.92
N VAL A 166 15.58 -13.87 -5.67
CA VAL A 166 15.44 -14.12 -7.10
C VAL A 166 14.72 -15.45 -7.32
N PHE A 167 13.69 -15.43 -8.16
CA PHE A 167 12.98 -16.62 -8.62
C PHE A 167 13.18 -16.76 -10.12
N HIS A 168 13.80 -17.85 -10.57
CA HIS A 168 13.97 -18.12 -11.98
C HIS A 168 12.76 -18.90 -12.51
N SER A 169 12.05 -18.28 -13.45
CA SER A 169 10.91 -18.89 -14.13
C SER A 169 11.36 -19.59 -15.41
N GLY A 170 10.81 -20.76 -15.69
CA GLY A 170 10.92 -21.45 -16.98
C GLY A 170 10.05 -20.86 -18.08
N LEU A 171 9.30 -19.78 -17.82
CA LEU A 171 8.58 -19.04 -18.84
C LEU A 171 9.56 -18.26 -19.71
N ASN A 172 9.52 -18.45 -21.03
CA ASN A 172 10.35 -17.65 -21.93
C ASN A 172 9.93 -16.17 -21.88
N TYR A 173 10.90 -15.25 -21.79
CA TYR A 173 10.59 -13.82 -21.65
C TYR A 173 9.87 -13.20 -22.86
N ILE A 174 10.05 -13.76 -24.07
CA ILE A 174 9.36 -13.30 -25.28
C ILE A 174 7.90 -13.75 -25.22
N GLU A 175 7.64 -14.97 -24.75
CA GLU A 175 6.29 -15.47 -24.52
C GLU A 175 5.59 -14.64 -23.44
N ALA A 176 6.25 -14.42 -22.30
CA ALA A 176 5.74 -13.59 -21.20
C ALA A 176 5.32 -12.19 -21.67
N ARG A 177 6.08 -11.58 -22.58
CA ARG A 177 5.80 -10.24 -23.14
C ARG A 177 4.54 -10.17 -24.01
N ASN A 178 4.03 -11.32 -24.48
CA ASN A 178 2.81 -11.41 -25.28
C ASN A 178 1.59 -11.95 -24.49
N MET A 179 1.78 -12.31 -23.21
CA MET A 179 0.72 -12.82 -22.35
C MET A 179 -0.10 -11.68 -21.74
N SER A 180 -1.37 -11.94 -21.48
CA SER A 180 -2.21 -11.05 -20.67
C SER A 180 -1.74 -11.03 -19.21
N GLN A 181 -2.18 -10.02 -18.45
CA GLN A 181 -1.89 -9.91 -17.03
C GLN A 181 -2.29 -11.18 -16.27
N VAL A 182 -3.47 -11.72 -16.62
CA VAL A 182 -4.06 -12.88 -15.96
C VAL A 182 -3.29 -14.16 -16.30
N GLU A 183 -2.93 -14.35 -17.58
CA GLU A 183 -2.11 -15.48 -17.99
C GLU A 183 -0.76 -15.48 -17.27
N LEU A 184 -0.12 -14.30 -17.12
CA LEU A 184 1.12 -14.12 -16.36
C LEU A 184 0.93 -14.49 -14.89
N TRP A 185 -0.10 -13.93 -14.25
CA TRP A 185 -0.40 -14.17 -12.84
C TRP A 185 -0.65 -15.67 -12.58
N GLU A 186 -1.43 -16.33 -13.41
CA GLU A 186 -1.71 -17.75 -13.28
C GLU A 186 -0.48 -18.61 -13.53
N TYR A 187 0.31 -18.31 -14.57
CA TYR A 187 1.49 -19.09 -14.90
C TYR A 187 2.51 -19.02 -13.76
N ILE A 188 2.88 -17.80 -13.36
CA ILE A 188 3.87 -17.58 -12.30
C ILE A 188 3.36 -18.12 -10.97
N GLY A 189 2.08 -17.92 -10.64
CA GLY A 189 1.46 -18.51 -9.44
C GLY A 189 1.56 -20.03 -9.44
N ARG A 190 1.22 -20.70 -10.55
CA ARG A 190 1.36 -22.16 -10.68
C ARG A 190 2.80 -22.62 -10.55
N GLU A 191 3.76 -21.86 -11.07
CA GLU A 191 5.17 -22.20 -11.02
C GLU A 191 5.75 -22.08 -9.61
N ILE A 192 5.45 -20.96 -8.91
CA ILE A 192 5.81 -20.78 -7.51
C ILE A 192 5.27 -21.94 -6.68
N MET A 193 4.01 -22.33 -6.88
CA MET A 193 3.37 -23.43 -6.15
C MET A 193 3.88 -24.83 -6.51
N LYS A 194 4.63 -24.97 -7.62
CA LYS A 194 5.34 -26.22 -7.97
C LYS A 194 6.79 -26.22 -7.53
N SER A 195 7.32 -25.08 -7.10
CA SER A 195 8.70 -24.90 -6.66
C SER A 195 8.89 -25.26 -5.19
N GLU A 196 10.14 -25.22 -4.71
CA GLU A 196 10.49 -25.41 -3.31
C GLU A 196 9.97 -24.28 -2.39
N LEU A 197 9.56 -23.14 -2.96
CA LEU A 197 8.98 -22.03 -2.21
C LEU A 197 7.53 -22.29 -1.78
N ALA A 198 6.85 -23.26 -2.41
CA ALA A 198 5.44 -23.54 -2.23
C ALA A 198 5.09 -23.82 -0.77
N CYS A 199 4.28 -22.94 -0.18
CA CYS A 199 3.80 -23.09 1.19
C CYS A 199 2.46 -22.37 1.38
N GLU A 200 1.48 -23.07 1.99
CA GLU A 200 0.12 -22.55 2.22
C GLU A 200 0.08 -21.31 3.13
N ASN A 201 1.05 -21.21 4.05
CA ASN A 201 1.16 -20.09 4.98
C ASN A 201 2.01 -18.93 4.41
N LYS A 202 2.42 -19.01 3.13
CA LYS A 202 3.18 -17.95 2.47
C LYS A 202 2.31 -17.28 1.42
N LYS A 203 2.44 -15.96 1.36
CA LYS A 203 1.96 -15.14 0.25
C LYS A 203 3.17 -14.57 -0.48
N TYR A 204 3.05 -14.33 -1.77
CA TYR A 204 4.17 -13.92 -2.61
C TYR A 204 3.89 -12.54 -3.19
N LEU A 205 4.87 -11.66 -3.06
CA LEU A 205 4.86 -10.35 -3.70
C LEU A 205 5.95 -10.38 -4.78
N ALA A 206 5.55 -10.58 -6.04
CA ALA A 206 6.45 -10.89 -7.12
C ALA A 206 6.54 -9.78 -8.17
N PHE A 207 7.73 -9.57 -8.74
CA PHE A 207 8.00 -8.56 -9.76
C PHE A 207 8.68 -9.18 -10.98
N LEU A 208 8.07 -9.06 -12.17
CA LEU A 208 8.60 -9.59 -13.43
C LEU A 208 9.75 -8.73 -13.96
N SER A 209 10.93 -9.31 -14.17
CA SER A 209 12.08 -8.61 -14.72
C SER A 209 11.89 -8.15 -16.17
N CYS A 210 11.03 -8.83 -16.92
CA CYS A 210 10.95 -8.69 -18.38
C CYS A 210 9.91 -7.71 -18.90
N THR A 211 9.26 -6.94 -18.02
CA THR A 211 8.35 -5.85 -18.43
C THR A 211 9.10 -4.83 -19.27
N ARG A 212 8.50 -4.42 -20.40
CA ARG A 212 9.14 -3.49 -21.34
C ARG A 212 8.15 -2.49 -21.89
N TYR A 213 8.41 -1.21 -21.65
CA TYR A 213 7.75 -0.09 -22.29
C TYR A 213 8.47 0.26 -23.61
N TRP A 214 7.71 0.29 -24.71
CA TRP A 214 8.23 0.58 -26.06
C TRP A 214 7.98 2.04 -26.44
N GLY A 215 8.78 2.93 -25.86
CA GLY A 215 8.66 4.37 -26.09
C GLY A 215 8.81 4.82 -27.55
N GLU A 216 9.42 4.01 -28.43
CA GLU A 216 9.44 4.25 -29.89
C GLU A 216 8.04 4.28 -30.52
N ASN A 217 7.07 3.60 -29.91
CA ASN A 217 5.67 3.59 -30.35
C ASN A 217 4.83 4.70 -29.72
N TYR A 218 5.42 5.49 -28.82
CA TYR A 218 4.73 6.60 -28.16
C TYR A 218 4.31 7.66 -29.18
N LYS A 219 3.09 8.18 -28.99
CA LYS A 219 2.56 9.30 -29.77
C LYS A 219 2.04 10.34 -28.78
N GLU A 220 2.26 11.62 -29.05
CA GLU A 220 1.73 12.72 -28.20
C GLU A 220 0.19 12.69 -28.07
N SER A 221 -0.49 12.01 -29.00
CA SER A 221 -1.94 11.77 -28.91
C SER A 221 -2.32 10.78 -27.81
N MET A 222 -1.41 9.93 -27.32
CA MET A 222 -1.63 8.98 -26.22
C MET A 222 -1.66 9.74 -24.89
N LYS A 223 -2.84 9.82 -24.29
CA LYS A 223 -3.11 10.59 -23.08
C LYS A 223 -3.62 9.74 -21.93
N THR A 224 -4.21 8.57 -22.21
CA THR A 224 -4.74 7.70 -21.16
C THR A 224 -3.72 6.66 -20.72
N HIS A 225 -3.91 6.14 -19.50
CA HIS A 225 -3.10 5.05 -18.98
C HIS A 225 -3.19 3.80 -19.88
N GLU A 226 -4.38 3.44 -20.36
CA GLU A 226 -4.61 2.27 -21.22
C GLU A 226 -3.86 2.37 -22.55
N GLU A 227 -3.77 3.57 -23.14
CA GLU A 227 -3.00 3.79 -24.36
C GLU A 227 -1.50 3.56 -24.13
N LEU A 228 -0.97 3.94 -22.97
CA LEU A 228 0.41 3.64 -22.59
C LEU A 228 0.61 2.14 -22.30
N LEU A 229 -0.37 1.47 -21.72
CA LEU A 229 -0.33 0.02 -21.50
C LEU A 229 -0.32 -0.77 -22.81
N GLN A 230 -0.98 -0.31 -23.87
CA GLN A 230 -0.96 -0.96 -25.18
C GLN A 230 0.45 -1.07 -25.79
N ILE A 231 1.36 -0.18 -25.40
CA ILE A 231 2.78 -0.21 -25.82
C ILE A 231 3.71 -0.72 -24.69
N THR A 232 3.14 -1.29 -23.63
CA THR A 232 3.87 -1.91 -22.52
C THR A 232 3.65 -3.42 -22.52
N GLN A 233 4.71 -4.17 -22.80
CA GLN A 233 4.69 -5.63 -22.77
C GLN A 233 5.00 -6.18 -21.38
N ALA A 234 4.42 -7.35 -21.06
CA ALA A 234 4.51 -7.98 -19.74
C ALA A 234 4.21 -7.01 -18.58
N TYR A 235 3.30 -6.06 -18.82
CA TYR A 235 2.70 -5.28 -17.76
C TYR A 235 1.77 -6.19 -16.97
N VAL A 236 1.79 -6.09 -15.65
CA VAL A 236 0.86 -6.78 -14.76
C VAL A 236 0.81 -6.00 -13.45
N ALA A 237 -0.38 -5.89 -12.88
CA ALA A 237 -0.63 -5.41 -11.53
C ALA A 237 -1.87 -6.16 -11.03
N LEU A 238 -1.66 -7.38 -10.53
CA LEU A 238 -2.74 -8.29 -10.15
C LEU A 238 -2.45 -8.99 -8.82
N GLY A 239 -3.43 -8.98 -7.94
CA GLY A 239 -3.41 -9.60 -6.62
C GLY A 239 -4.64 -10.42 -6.33
N GLY A 240 -4.42 -11.54 -5.65
CA GLY A 240 -5.48 -12.41 -5.17
C GLY A 240 -4.91 -13.70 -4.62
N GLY A 241 -5.71 -14.41 -3.80
CA GLY A 241 -5.30 -15.67 -3.20
C GLY A 241 -3.94 -15.58 -2.48
N GLY A 242 -2.91 -16.19 -3.07
CA GLY A 242 -1.54 -16.21 -2.53
C GLY A 242 -0.52 -15.30 -3.23
N LEU A 243 -0.87 -14.60 -4.32
CA LEU A 243 0.10 -13.91 -5.17
C LEU A 243 -0.36 -12.48 -5.51
N ALA A 244 0.52 -11.51 -5.30
CA ALA A 244 0.48 -10.20 -5.92
C ALA A 244 1.64 -10.10 -6.92
N LEU A 245 1.35 -9.96 -8.21
CA LEU A 245 2.31 -9.94 -9.31
C LEU A 245 2.34 -8.58 -9.98
N PHE A 246 3.55 -8.06 -10.19
CA PHE A 246 3.80 -6.74 -10.76
C PHE A 246 4.80 -6.76 -11.91
N GLY A 247 4.60 -5.87 -12.88
CA GLY A 247 5.61 -5.50 -13.85
C GLY A 247 6.62 -4.51 -13.27
N THR A 248 7.79 -4.40 -13.90
CA THR A 248 8.91 -3.57 -13.41
C THR A 248 9.15 -2.29 -14.20
N ALA A 249 8.21 -1.90 -15.08
CA ALA A 249 8.33 -0.73 -15.96
C ALA A 249 8.68 0.57 -15.22
N CYS A 250 8.21 0.72 -13.98
CA CYS A 250 8.39 1.91 -13.16
C CYS A 250 9.33 1.70 -11.97
N LEU A 251 9.97 0.53 -11.85
CA LEU A 251 10.81 0.19 -10.69
C LEU A 251 12.02 1.13 -10.55
N TYR A 252 12.47 1.74 -11.65
CA TYR A 252 13.54 2.74 -11.66
C TYR A 252 13.20 4.01 -10.84
N THR A 253 11.92 4.28 -10.60
CA THR A 253 11.47 5.41 -9.78
C THR A 253 11.57 5.14 -8.28
N TRP A 254 11.69 3.88 -7.88
CA TRP A 254 11.72 3.47 -6.47
C TRP A 254 13.11 3.71 -5.85
N PRO A 255 13.21 4.06 -4.56
CA PRO A 255 14.49 4.26 -3.88
C PRO A 255 15.26 2.95 -3.72
N GLU A 256 16.57 2.94 -3.98
CA GLU A 256 17.44 1.79 -3.71
C GLU A 256 17.91 1.75 -2.25
N SER A 257 18.00 2.92 -1.60
CA SER A 257 18.47 3.11 -0.23
C SER A 257 17.48 3.90 0.63
N PHE A 258 17.57 3.79 1.96
CA PHE A 258 16.63 4.44 2.88
C PHE A 258 16.69 5.98 2.77
N GLU A 259 17.89 6.53 2.57
CA GLU A 259 18.15 7.95 2.48
C GLU A 259 17.49 8.59 1.25
N GLU A 260 17.25 7.81 0.19
CA GLU A 260 16.63 8.28 -1.05
C GLU A 260 15.10 8.40 -0.96
N ILE A 261 14.44 7.78 0.04
CA ILE A 261 12.97 7.62 0.03
C ILE A 261 12.24 8.96 -0.12
N ILE A 262 12.57 9.94 0.72
CA ILE A 262 11.91 11.25 0.69
C ILE A 262 12.26 11.99 -0.61
N LEU A 263 13.51 11.91 -1.05
CA LEU A 263 13.95 12.55 -2.30
C LEU A 263 13.21 11.99 -3.52
N ARG A 264 13.00 10.66 -3.58
CA ARG A 264 12.26 10.01 -4.66
C ARG A 264 10.79 10.38 -4.66
N PHE A 265 10.12 10.42 -3.50
CA PHE A 265 8.73 10.89 -3.43
C PHE A 265 8.57 12.36 -3.83
N GLU A 266 9.56 13.20 -3.51
CA GLU A 266 9.55 14.62 -3.81
C GLU A 266 10.09 14.94 -5.22
N ASP A 267 10.54 13.95 -6.00
CA ASP A 267 11.12 14.15 -7.34
C ASP A 267 10.07 14.68 -8.33
N GLN A 268 10.24 15.94 -8.73
CA GLN A 268 9.38 16.65 -9.68
C GLN A 268 9.84 16.53 -11.14
N ALA A 269 10.91 15.78 -11.43
CA ALA A 269 11.33 15.52 -12.80
C ALA A 269 10.18 14.85 -13.57
N LEU A 270 9.97 15.27 -14.80
CA LEU A 270 8.93 14.70 -15.65
C LEU A 270 9.36 13.32 -16.14
N VAL A 271 8.40 12.40 -16.18
CA VAL A 271 8.58 11.12 -16.85
C VAL A 271 8.71 11.37 -18.35
N ASP A 272 9.84 10.99 -18.93
CA ASP A 272 10.00 11.01 -20.38
C ASP A 272 9.20 9.87 -21.01
N ARG A 273 7.97 10.17 -21.41
CA ARG A 273 7.04 9.21 -22.05
C ARG A 273 7.54 8.65 -23.38
N THR A 274 8.58 9.25 -23.98
CA THR A 274 9.23 8.68 -25.17
C THR A 274 10.19 7.54 -24.82
N GLN A 275 10.47 7.31 -23.53
CA GLN A 275 11.42 6.31 -23.05
C GLN A 275 10.85 5.40 -21.95
N PHE A 276 9.97 5.91 -21.11
CA PHE A 276 9.48 5.21 -19.90
C PHE A 276 7.96 5.31 -19.75
N LEU A 277 7.39 4.31 -19.09
CA LEU A 277 5.98 4.30 -18.72
C LEU A 277 5.72 5.40 -17.67
N ASP A 278 4.67 6.19 -17.91
CA ASP A 278 4.13 7.13 -16.94
C ASP A 278 2.92 6.51 -16.23
N ASP A 279 3.18 5.89 -15.09
CA ASP A 279 2.16 5.31 -14.21
C ASP A 279 1.98 6.16 -12.94
N SER A 280 1.83 7.47 -13.14
CA SER A 280 1.77 8.47 -12.06
C SER A 280 0.35 8.92 -11.71
N CYS A 281 -0.67 8.27 -12.25
CA CYS A 281 -2.06 8.75 -12.21
C CYS A 281 -2.16 10.21 -12.72
N TYR A 282 -1.66 10.44 -13.94
CA TYR A 282 -1.72 11.71 -14.67
C TYR A 282 -0.95 12.90 -14.05
N ARG A 283 -0.15 12.67 -13.01
CA ARG A 283 0.68 13.73 -12.38
C ARG A 283 1.97 14.03 -13.14
N GLY A 284 2.44 13.07 -13.94
CA GLY A 284 3.55 13.20 -14.89
C GLY A 284 4.95 13.24 -14.30
N THR A 285 5.11 13.15 -12.98
CA THR A 285 6.43 13.22 -12.32
C THR A 285 6.94 11.85 -11.88
N VAL A 286 8.27 11.72 -11.78
CA VAL A 286 8.95 10.51 -11.28
C VAL A 286 8.48 10.17 -9.86
N GLY A 287 8.38 11.14 -8.96
CA GLY A 287 7.92 10.89 -7.59
C GLY A 287 6.45 10.50 -7.50
N ALA A 288 5.60 11.03 -8.39
CA ALA A 288 4.22 10.60 -8.48
C ALA A 288 4.08 9.17 -9.06
N CYS A 289 4.94 8.80 -10.01
CA CYS A 289 5.02 7.43 -10.53
C CYS A 289 5.45 6.45 -9.43
N PHE A 290 6.45 6.80 -8.61
CA PHE A 290 6.81 6.03 -7.42
C PHE A 290 5.62 5.89 -6.46
N SER A 291 4.91 6.99 -6.16
CA SER A 291 3.75 6.96 -5.27
C SER A 291 2.63 6.04 -5.76
N THR A 292 2.17 6.22 -7.00
CA THR A 292 1.08 5.40 -7.56
C THR A 292 1.46 3.93 -7.60
N THR A 293 2.67 3.61 -8.06
CA THR A 293 3.11 2.21 -8.19
C THR A 293 3.32 1.54 -6.82
N LEU A 294 3.86 2.24 -5.81
CA LEU A 294 3.92 1.72 -4.45
C LEU A 294 2.52 1.49 -3.86
N GLY A 295 1.59 2.43 -4.11
CA GLY A 295 0.21 2.33 -3.67
C GLY A 295 -0.53 1.16 -4.32
N SER A 296 -0.36 0.96 -5.63
CA SER A 296 -0.91 -0.18 -6.36
C SER A 296 -0.36 -1.50 -5.81
N VAL A 297 0.92 -1.54 -5.45
CA VAL A 297 1.51 -2.71 -4.77
C VAL A 297 0.81 -3.03 -3.45
N LEU A 298 0.49 -2.02 -2.65
CA LEU A 298 -0.27 -2.22 -1.41
C LEU A 298 -1.69 -2.74 -1.68
N HIS A 299 -2.36 -2.19 -2.68
CA HIS A 299 -3.72 -2.56 -3.08
C HIS A 299 -3.82 -4.05 -3.46
N GLU A 300 -2.98 -4.50 -4.39
CA GLU A 300 -3.01 -5.92 -4.81
C GLU A 300 -2.50 -6.85 -3.70
N LEU A 301 -1.53 -6.40 -2.88
CA LEU A 301 -1.11 -7.18 -1.72
C LEU A 301 -2.26 -7.33 -0.72
N TYR A 302 -3.09 -6.32 -0.54
CA TYR A 302 -4.30 -6.39 0.28
C TYR A 302 -5.38 -7.31 -0.28
N HIS A 303 -5.51 -7.46 -1.61
CA HIS A 303 -6.32 -8.53 -2.19
C HIS A 303 -5.82 -9.92 -1.80
N THR A 304 -4.50 -10.11 -1.64
CA THR A 304 -3.98 -11.37 -1.10
C THR A 304 -4.36 -11.57 0.38
N PHE A 305 -4.70 -10.52 1.13
CA PHE A 305 -5.27 -10.60 2.47
C PHE A 305 -6.80 -10.50 2.48
N ASP A 306 -7.42 -10.95 1.38
CA ASP A 306 -8.86 -11.12 1.24
C ASP A 306 -9.69 -9.82 1.28
N LEU A 307 -9.06 -8.65 1.19
CA LEU A 307 -9.78 -7.38 1.04
C LEU A 307 -10.48 -7.33 -0.33
N GLY A 308 -11.76 -6.95 -0.32
CA GLY A 308 -12.50 -6.56 -1.54
C GLY A 308 -12.27 -5.09 -1.88
N HIS A 309 -12.77 -4.66 -3.04
CA HIS A 309 -12.79 -3.23 -3.38
C HIS A 309 -13.75 -2.46 -2.47
N THR A 310 -13.47 -1.18 -2.26
CA THR A 310 -14.36 -0.25 -1.56
C THR A 310 -14.64 0.96 -2.42
N GLU A 311 -15.65 1.76 -2.08
CA GLU A 311 -15.96 2.99 -2.83
C GLU A 311 -14.80 4.00 -2.78
N ASP A 312 -14.10 4.05 -1.65
CA ASP A 312 -13.03 5.00 -1.35
C ASP A 312 -11.83 4.34 -0.65
N GLY A 313 -10.78 5.12 -0.35
CA GLY A 313 -9.58 4.65 0.35
C GLY A 313 -8.64 3.80 -0.52
N ILE A 314 -7.74 3.06 0.14
CA ILE A 314 -6.67 2.26 -0.50
C ILE A 314 -7.23 1.13 -1.37
N MET A 315 -8.39 0.56 -1.02
CA MET A 315 -9.06 -0.46 -1.85
C MET A 315 -9.93 0.16 -2.98
N SER A 316 -9.75 1.45 -3.22
CA SER A 316 -10.19 2.24 -4.38
C SER A 316 -8.95 2.95 -4.96
N ARG A 317 -9.03 4.21 -5.40
CA ARG A 317 -7.88 5.01 -5.90
C ARG A 317 -7.13 5.81 -4.83
N GLY A 318 -7.49 5.69 -3.55
CA GLY A 318 -6.83 6.42 -2.45
C GLY A 318 -5.35 6.06 -2.26
N PHE A 319 -4.88 4.97 -2.87
CA PHE A 319 -3.47 4.56 -2.87
C PHE A 319 -2.55 5.48 -3.69
N ASP A 320 -3.07 6.25 -4.66
CA ASP A 320 -2.26 7.12 -5.51
C ASP A 320 -1.47 8.15 -4.70
N ASN A 321 -2.00 8.54 -3.54
CA ASN A 321 -1.45 9.55 -2.65
C ASN A 321 -0.63 8.97 -1.48
N ILE A 322 -0.20 7.69 -1.55
CA ILE A 322 0.54 7.03 -0.47
C ILE A 322 1.79 7.80 -0.03
N TYR A 323 2.42 8.58 -0.92
CA TYR A 323 3.53 9.47 -0.57
C TYR A 323 3.21 10.40 0.61
N LYS A 324 1.95 10.86 0.75
CA LYS A 324 1.50 11.75 1.84
C LYS A 324 1.67 11.11 3.22
N VAL A 325 1.72 9.77 3.31
CA VAL A 325 2.01 9.07 4.57
C VAL A 325 3.43 9.41 5.04
N PHE A 326 4.39 9.49 4.12
CA PHE A 326 5.82 9.63 4.40
C PHE A 326 6.32 11.08 4.34
N THR A 327 5.84 11.85 3.36
CA THR A 327 6.34 13.21 3.10
C THR A 327 5.80 14.24 4.09
N ARG A 328 6.41 15.42 4.07
CA ARG A 328 6.13 16.51 5.00
C ARG A 328 4.65 16.91 4.97
N PRO A 329 4.07 17.38 6.10
CA PRO A 329 2.74 17.97 6.09
C PRO A 329 2.69 19.15 5.10
N GLN A 330 1.65 19.27 4.29
CA GLN A 330 1.47 20.44 3.43
C GLN A 330 0.75 21.55 4.21
N SER A 331 1.14 22.81 4.00
CA SER A 331 0.55 23.96 4.71
C SER A 331 -0.90 24.19 4.30
N THR A 332 -1.79 24.38 5.28
CA THR A 332 -3.20 24.76 5.06
C THR A 332 -3.39 26.19 4.56
N SER A 333 -2.40 27.07 4.78
CA SER A 333 -2.52 28.52 4.59
C SER A 333 -2.27 29.03 3.16
N HIS A 334 -1.87 28.16 2.23
CA HIS A 334 -1.80 28.49 0.80
C HIS A 334 -3.10 28.18 0.03
N ARG A 335 -4.19 27.82 0.72
CA ARG A 335 -5.48 27.47 0.11
C ARG A 335 -6.26 28.64 -0.51
N THR A 336 -5.69 29.83 -0.58
CA THR A 336 -6.21 30.92 -1.43
C THR A 336 -5.16 31.30 -2.48
N ASN A 337 -5.46 30.95 -3.73
CA ASN A 337 -4.78 31.32 -4.99
C ASN A 337 -3.58 30.49 -5.48
N SER A 338 -3.23 29.33 -4.89
CA SER A 338 -2.21 28.42 -5.46
C SER A 338 -2.77 27.14 -6.10
N SER A 339 -3.98 27.19 -6.66
CA SER A 339 -4.46 26.22 -7.66
C SER A 339 -3.82 26.44 -9.05
N HIS A 340 -2.67 27.12 -9.10
CA HIS A 340 -1.94 27.47 -10.33
C HIS A 340 -0.45 27.11 -10.34
N ASP A 341 0.12 26.56 -9.26
CA ASP A 341 1.57 26.26 -9.20
C ASP A 341 1.93 24.78 -8.97
N MET A 342 0.96 23.87 -8.95
CA MET A 342 1.22 22.40 -9.05
C MET A 342 0.72 21.79 -10.38
N THR A 343 0.35 22.63 -11.35
CA THR A 343 -0.27 22.22 -12.64
C THR A 343 0.47 22.80 -13.85
N LYS A 344 1.78 23.02 -13.72
CA LYS A 344 2.63 23.54 -14.81
C LYS A 344 3.65 22.50 -15.28
N ALA A 345 3.13 21.37 -15.72
CA ALA A 345 3.78 20.55 -16.75
C ALA A 345 2.69 20.01 -17.68
N LEU A 346 2.61 20.60 -18.88
CA LEU A 346 1.72 20.26 -20.00
C LEU A 346 0.20 20.22 -19.72
N THR A 347 -0.35 21.27 -19.12
CA THR A 347 -1.81 21.50 -19.13
C THR A 347 -2.23 22.32 -20.36
N ASP A 348 -2.13 21.72 -21.55
CA ASP A 348 -2.97 22.16 -22.67
C ASP A 348 -4.39 21.63 -22.40
N LYS A 349 -5.20 22.45 -21.72
CA LYS A 349 -6.68 22.41 -21.62
C LYS A 349 -7.34 21.07 -21.93
N ILE A 350 -7.21 20.09 -21.03
CA ILE A 350 -7.85 18.79 -21.13
C ILE A 350 -8.31 18.43 -19.71
N GLU A 351 -9.56 18.82 -19.38
CA GLU A 351 -10.33 18.28 -18.25
C GLU A 351 -10.88 16.92 -18.66
N PHE A 352 -10.31 15.82 -18.18
CA PHE A 352 -10.80 14.47 -18.49
C PHE A 352 -10.83 13.61 -17.23
N LYS A 353 -11.89 12.79 -17.14
CA LYS A 353 -12.30 12.01 -15.97
C LYS A 353 -12.39 10.53 -16.33
N GLU A 354 -11.78 9.70 -15.50
CA GLU A 354 -11.90 8.24 -15.51
C GLU A 354 -13.21 7.81 -14.86
N GLU A 355 -13.90 6.85 -15.50
CA GLU A 355 -15.02 6.11 -14.92
C GLU A 355 -14.54 4.68 -14.59
N PHE A 356 -14.93 4.23 -13.41
CA PHE A 356 -14.56 2.97 -12.77
C PHE A 356 -15.12 1.75 -13.53
N GLU A 357 -14.25 0.83 -13.95
CA GLU A 357 -14.62 -0.57 -14.15
C GLU A 357 -13.49 -1.42 -13.58
N SER A 358 -13.58 -1.70 -12.28
CA SER A 358 -12.64 -2.50 -11.51
C SER A 358 -13.01 -3.98 -11.57
N ASP A 359 -12.91 -4.60 -12.74
CA ASP A 359 -13.28 -6.02 -12.98
C ASP A 359 -12.72 -6.94 -11.87
N SER A 360 -13.52 -7.87 -11.31
CA SER A 360 -12.98 -8.91 -10.40
C SER A 360 -12.00 -9.80 -11.13
N LEU A 361 -11.19 -10.54 -10.37
CA LEU A 361 -10.30 -11.56 -10.91
C LEU A 361 -11.02 -12.52 -11.87
N VAL A 362 -12.30 -12.83 -11.61
CA VAL A 362 -13.15 -13.73 -12.43
C VAL A 362 -13.67 -13.07 -13.71
N GLU A 363 -13.90 -11.75 -13.74
CA GLU A 363 -14.31 -11.02 -14.95
C GLU A 363 -13.12 -10.59 -15.82
N ARG A 364 -11.96 -10.28 -15.21
CA ARG A 364 -10.68 -10.11 -15.93
C ARG A 364 -10.29 -11.38 -16.69
N LEU A 365 -10.69 -12.55 -16.18
CA LEU A 365 -10.56 -13.85 -16.84
C LEU A 365 -11.49 -14.03 -18.07
N GLN A 366 -12.54 -13.21 -18.25
CA GLN A 366 -13.63 -13.48 -19.20
C GLN A 366 -13.92 -12.37 -20.24
N ASN A 367 -13.58 -11.09 -20.01
CA ASN A 367 -14.01 -9.98 -20.87
C ASN A 367 -12.85 -9.09 -21.38
N GLU A 368 -12.23 -9.45 -22.51
CA GLU A 368 -11.11 -8.69 -23.10
C GLU A 368 -11.51 -7.62 -24.15
N ASN A 369 -12.80 -7.37 -24.44
CA ASN A 369 -13.19 -6.64 -25.67
C ASN A 369 -14.31 -5.56 -25.58
N LYS A 370 -14.52 -4.88 -24.44
CA LYS A 370 -15.49 -3.75 -24.40
C LYS A 370 -14.83 -2.37 -24.30
N ARG A 371 -15.22 -1.48 -25.23
CA ARG A 371 -14.95 -0.03 -25.21
C ARG A 371 -15.80 0.62 -24.10
N LYS A 372 -15.17 1.40 -23.20
CA LYS A 372 -15.78 2.01 -22.00
C LYS A 372 -16.15 3.50 -22.23
N GLY A 373 -17.25 3.97 -21.63
CA GLY A 373 -17.75 5.37 -21.65
C GLY A 373 -17.44 6.13 -20.35
N TYR A 374 -17.74 7.44 -20.25
CA TYR A 374 -17.23 8.33 -19.18
C TYR A 374 -18.25 9.30 -18.53
N THR A 375 -18.24 9.44 -17.18
CA THR A 375 -18.83 10.55 -16.38
C THR A 375 -18.30 10.68 -14.91
N VAL A 376 -18.71 11.75 -14.18
CA VAL A 376 -17.97 12.52 -13.12
C VAL A 376 -18.39 12.22 -11.65
N ILE A 377 -17.44 12.07 -10.70
CA ILE A 377 -17.59 12.55 -9.28
C ILE A 377 -16.35 13.34 -8.76
N SER A 378 -16.59 14.46 -8.07
CA SER A 378 -15.65 15.13 -7.15
C SER A 378 -16.32 15.18 -5.79
N LYS A 379 -15.60 15.10 -4.67
CA LYS A 379 -15.97 15.79 -3.41
C LYS A 379 -14.92 15.70 -2.28
N TYR A 380 -14.72 16.88 -1.70
CA TYR A 380 -14.30 17.28 -0.35
C TYR A 380 -12.96 16.80 0.23
N GLU A 381 -12.01 17.74 0.17
CA GLU A 381 -10.77 17.78 0.94
C GLU A 381 -11.02 18.31 2.37
N GLU A 382 -11.01 17.43 3.35
CA GLU A 382 -10.65 17.76 4.73
C GLU A 382 -9.41 16.95 5.12
N GLU A 383 -8.53 17.57 5.91
CA GLU A 383 -7.17 17.11 6.21
C GLU A 383 -7.08 15.76 6.94
N VAL A 384 -7.07 14.69 6.18
CA VAL A 384 -6.39 13.43 6.49
C VAL A 384 -5.67 13.05 5.20
N ASP A 385 -4.54 12.35 5.26
CA ASP A 385 -4.02 11.79 4.01
C ASP A 385 -5.13 10.94 3.36
N ASP A 386 -5.52 11.22 2.10
CA ASP A 386 -6.61 10.49 1.41
C ASP A 386 -6.32 8.98 1.25
N THR A 387 -5.15 8.55 1.71
CA THR A 387 -4.72 7.18 1.89
C THR A 387 -5.24 6.66 3.23
N PHE A 388 -6.42 6.05 3.24
CA PHE A 388 -7.00 5.40 4.42
C PHE A 388 -7.55 4.01 4.10
N LEU A 389 -7.82 3.23 5.14
CA LEU A 389 -8.59 1.99 5.04
C LEU A 389 -10.04 2.29 5.45
N THR A 390 -11.02 1.69 4.79
CA THR A 390 -12.37 1.68 5.36
C THR A 390 -12.36 0.90 6.67
N ARG A 391 -13.38 1.12 7.52
CA ARG A 391 -13.43 0.45 8.83
C ARG A 391 -13.44 -1.07 8.69
N SER A 392 -14.20 -1.63 7.75
CA SER A 392 -14.28 -3.08 7.56
C SER A 392 -12.95 -3.67 7.12
N CYS A 393 -12.25 -3.03 6.17
CA CYS A 393 -10.92 -3.44 5.74
C CYS A 393 -9.90 -3.41 6.89
N ALA A 394 -9.88 -2.35 7.70
CA ALA A 394 -8.96 -2.25 8.83
C ALA A 394 -9.22 -3.34 9.89
N VAL A 395 -10.50 -3.61 10.21
CA VAL A 395 -10.86 -4.67 11.16
C VAL A 395 -10.49 -6.03 10.58
N LEU A 396 -10.75 -6.27 9.29
CA LEU A 396 -10.40 -7.51 8.62
C LEU A 396 -8.89 -7.77 8.73
N LEU A 397 -8.06 -6.83 8.28
CA LEU A 397 -6.59 -6.97 8.39
C LEU A 397 -6.15 -7.17 9.85
N CYS A 398 -6.80 -6.52 10.82
CA CYS A 398 -6.47 -6.71 12.22
C CYS A 398 -6.71 -8.15 12.71
N TYR A 399 -7.77 -8.84 12.30
CA TYR A 399 -8.04 -10.21 12.71
C TYR A 399 -7.49 -11.28 11.75
N HIS A 400 -6.99 -10.86 10.59
CA HIS A 400 -6.41 -11.73 9.58
C HIS A 400 -5.21 -12.55 10.08
N ARG A 401 -5.10 -13.81 9.63
CA ARG A 401 -4.07 -14.76 10.09
C ARG A 401 -2.63 -14.30 9.80
N TRP A 402 -2.43 -13.49 8.75
CA TRP A 402 -1.10 -12.95 8.40
C TRP A 402 -0.66 -11.75 9.25
N PHE A 403 -1.56 -11.23 10.09
CA PHE A 403 -1.32 -10.10 10.99
C PHE A 403 -1.30 -10.54 12.46
N ASN A 404 -1.49 -11.84 12.71
CA ASN A 404 -1.59 -12.42 14.04
C ASN A 404 -0.67 -13.63 14.15
N GLN A 405 -0.06 -13.80 15.33
CA GLN A 405 0.67 -15.03 15.65
C GLN A 405 -0.36 -16.13 15.94
N THR A 406 -0.70 -16.94 14.93
CA THR A 406 -1.48 -18.15 15.16
C THR A 406 -0.56 -19.20 15.77
N THR A 407 -0.69 -19.47 17.08
CA THR A 407 -0.07 -20.66 17.69
C THR A 407 -0.60 -21.90 16.96
N SER A 408 0.30 -22.78 16.54
CA SER A 408 0.12 -23.91 15.61
C SER A 408 -0.99 -24.92 15.96
N SER A 409 -1.75 -24.73 17.04
CA SER A 409 -3.07 -25.33 17.16
C SER A 409 -4.02 -24.57 16.24
N ARG A 410 -4.34 -25.13 15.06
CA ARG A 410 -5.50 -24.73 14.27
C ARG A 410 -6.70 -24.68 15.21
N GLN A 411 -7.02 -23.51 15.78
CA GLN A 411 -8.25 -23.32 16.51
C GLN A 411 -9.33 -23.50 15.45
N CYS A 412 -9.93 -24.69 15.46
CA CYS A 412 -10.93 -25.08 14.49
C CYS A 412 -12.20 -24.31 14.83
N SER A 413 -12.26 -23.06 14.38
CA SER A 413 -13.48 -22.29 14.44
C SER A 413 -14.43 -22.83 13.38
N LEU A 414 -15.62 -23.23 13.80
CA LEU A 414 -16.69 -23.54 12.87
C LEU A 414 -17.38 -22.23 12.49
N LEU A 415 -17.13 -21.78 11.27
CA LEU A 415 -17.76 -20.63 10.64
C LEU A 415 -18.70 -21.14 9.55
N SER A 416 -19.96 -20.72 9.57
CA SER A 416 -20.98 -21.18 8.63
C SER A 416 -21.98 -20.08 8.29
N PHE A 417 -22.45 -20.09 7.05
CA PHE A 417 -23.52 -19.25 6.58
C PHE A 417 -24.71 -20.11 6.12
N ASP A 418 -25.87 -19.88 6.73
CA ASP A 418 -27.14 -20.45 6.31
C ASP A 418 -27.81 -19.49 5.32
N CYS A 419 -27.75 -19.81 4.03
CA CYS A 419 -28.27 -18.96 2.97
C CYS A 419 -29.81 -18.83 2.96
N PHE A 420 -30.54 -19.82 3.49
CA PHE A 420 -32.01 -19.79 3.55
C PHE A 420 -32.46 -18.84 4.64
N ASN A 421 -31.86 -18.98 5.82
CA ASN A 421 -32.17 -18.10 6.95
C ASN A 421 -31.34 -16.82 6.94
N LYS A 422 -30.39 -16.65 6.00
CA LYS A 422 -29.45 -15.51 5.93
C LYS A 422 -28.73 -15.27 7.27
N LEU A 423 -28.34 -16.37 7.92
CA LEU A 423 -27.81 -16.41 9.29
C LEU A 423 -26.37 -16.89 9.31
N ILE A 424 -25.50 -16.12 9.94
CA ILE A 424 -24.09 -16.41 10.10
C ILE A 424 -23.85 -16.91 11.53
N LYS A 425 -23.03 -17.95 11.69
CA LYS A 425 -22.62 -18.49 12.99
C LYS A 425 -21.12 -18.73 13.02
N SER A 426 -20.49 -18.37 14.14
CA SER A 426 -19.09 -18.65 14.43
C SER A 426 -18.95 -19.16 15.86
N THR A 427 -18.15 -20.20 16.08
CA THR A 427 -17.80 -20.65 17.45
C THR A 427 -16.79 -19.74 18.14
N SER A 428 -16.04 -18.92 17.37
CA SER A 428 -15.01 -18.01 17.90
C SER A 428 -15.46 -16.55 17.95
N GLY A 429 -16.66 -16.26 17.45
CA GLY A 429 -17.23 -14.92 17.40
C GLY A 429 -16.83 -14.18 16.13
N VAL A 430 -17.83 -13.71 15.40
CA VAL A 430 -17.72 -12.95 14.14
C VAL A 430 -17.11 -11.58 14.43
N ARG A 431 -16.21 -11.13 13.53
CA ARG A 431 -15.57 -9.80 13.56
C ARG A 431 -15.94 -8.95 12.38
N VAL A 432 -16.02 -9.53 11.20
CA VAL A 432 -16.38 -8.82 9.96
C VAL A 432 -17.43 -9.65 9.21
N VAL A 433 -18.45 -8.97 8.70
CA VAL A 433 -19.40 -9.51 7.72
C VAL A 433 -19.47 -8.50 6.59
N GLU A 434 -19.29 -8.94 5.36
CA GLU A 434 -19.44 -8.12 4.16
C GLU A 434 -20.32 -8.84 3.15
N ILE A 435 -21.18 -8.07 2.48
CA ILE A 435 -21.84 -8.50 1.25
C ILE A 435 -21.11 -7.76 0.13
N ARG A 436 -20.48 -8.53 -0.75
CA ARG A 436 -19.73 -8.00 -1.89
C ARG A 436 -20.46 -8.31 -3.18
N SER A 437 -20.36 -7.42 -4.17
CA SER A 437 -20.78 -7.74 -5.53
C SER A 437 -19.95 -8.92 -6.05
N LYS A 438 -20.57 -9.82 -6.82
CA LYS A 438 -19.85 -10.97 -7.38
C LYS A 438 -18.79 -10.53 -8.41
N ASN A 439 -19.13 -9.52 -9.17
CA ASN A 439 -18.41 -9.14 -10.38
C ASN A 439 -17.11 -8.40 -10.13
N VAL A 440 -17.03 -7.62 -9.04
CA VAL A 440 -15.85 -6.79 -8.73
C VAL A 440 -15.42 -6.90 -7.26
N GLU A 441 -16.06 -7.77 -6.49
CA GLU A 441 -15.88 -7.87 -5.03
C GLU A 441 -15.98 -6.52 -4.30
N LEU A 442 -16.78 -5.59 -4.83
CA LEU A 442 -17.05 -4.30 -4.20
C LEU A 442 -17.87 -4.54 -2.95
N VAL A 443 -17.41 -4.05 -1.80
CA VAL A 443 -18.12 -4.12 -0.53
C VAL A 443 -19.36 -3.22 -0.60
N LEU A 444 -20.54 -3.83 -0.67
CA LEU A 444 -21.83 -3.12 -0.73
C LEU A 444 -22.39 -2.85 0.67
N TYR A 445 -22.27 -3.85 1.55
CA TYR A 445 -22.67 -3.75 2.94
C TYR A 445 -21.59 -4.35 3.81
N ASN A 446 -21.36 -3.77 4.98
CA ASN A 446 -20.42 -4.30 5.95
C ASN A 446 -20.90 -4.11 7.39
N TRP A 447 -20.50 -5.02 8.26
CA TRP A 447 -20.68 -4.94 9.70
C TRP A 447 -19.42 -5.41 10.41
N THR A 448 -19.01 -4.66 11.42
CA THR A 448 -17.83 -4.96 12.23
C THR A 448 -18.21 -5.14 13.70
N PHE A 449 -17.54 -6.06 14.38
CA PHE A 449 -17.83 -6.44 15.77
C PHE A 449 -16.54 -6.53 16.59
N GLU A 450 -16.08 -5.40 17.14
CA GLU A 450 -14.79 -5.32 17.84
C GLU A 450 -14.93 -5.39 19.37
N GLY A 451 -16.17 -5.49 19.86
CA GLY A 451 -16.46 -5.50 21.29
C GLY A 451 -15.80 -6.66 22.03
N ARG A 452 -15.63 -6.47 23.35
CA ARG A 452 -15.19 -7.53 24.28
C ARG A 452 -16.21 -8.68 24.34
N ILE A 453 -17.49 -8.35 24.16
CA ILE A 453 -18.56 -9.35 24.07
C ILE A 453 -18.57 -9.88 22.64
N LEU A 454 -18.20 -11.15 22.48
CA LEU A 454 -18.14 -11.81 21.19
C LEU A 454 -19.54 -12.02 20.61
N LYS A 455 -19.65 -11.84 19.29
CA LYS A 455 -20.89 -12.06 18.55
C LYS A 455 -20.84 -13.40 17.83
N PHE A 456 -21.42 -14.43 18.43
CA PHE A 456 -21.39 -15.80 17.89
C PHE A 456 -22.37 -16.04 16.73
N SER A 457 -23.33 -15.14 16.54
CA SER A 457 -24.23 -15.17 15.39
C SER A 457 -24.61 -13.77 14.90
N PHE A 458 -24.86 -13.66 13.61
CA PHE A 458 -25.35 -12.45 12.98
C PHE A 458 -26.37 -12.78 11.89
N GLN A 459 -27.54 -12.17 12.00
CA GLN A 459 -28.62 -12.27 11.04
C GLN A 459 -28.53 -11.06 10.12
N ILE A 460 -28.51 -11.26 8.79
CA ILE A 460 -28.53 -10.13 7.86
C ILE A 460 -29.86 -9.39 8.01
N PRO A 461 -29.85 -8.04 8.13
CA PRO A 461 -31.06 -7.24 8.18
C PRO A 461 -31.95 -7.44 6.95
N GLN A 462 -33.27 -7.53 7.16
CA GLN A 462 -34.24 -7.82 6.09
C GLN A 462 -34.31 -6.71 5.04
N ASP A 463 -34.16 -5.46 5.45
CA ASP A 463 -34.11 -4.28 4.58
C ASP A 463 -32.93 -4.35 3.60
N VAL A 464 -31.77 -4.84 4.05
CA VAL A 464 -30.62 -5.06 3.17
C VAL A 464 -30.92 -6.17 2.16
N ILE A 465 -31.51 -7.28 2.58
CA ILE A 465 -31.87 -8.37 1.65
C ILE A 465 -32.83 -7.88 0.56
N ILE A 466 -33.77 -7.01 0.91
CA ILE A 466 -34.74 -6.43 -0.03
C ILE A 466 -34.09 -5.44 -1.01
N SER A 467 -33.03 -4.74 -0.60
CA SER A 467 -32.35 -3.77 -1.46
C SER A 467 -31.34 -4.39 -2.42
N LEU A 468 -30.93 -5.64 -2.20
CA LEU A 468 -30.12 -6.39 -3.14
C LEU A 468 -30.94 -6.65 -4.41
N ASN A 469 -30.35 -6.37 -5.57
CA ASN A 469 -30.99 -6.31 -6.89
C ASN A 469 -30.28 -7.12 -7.98
N GLU A 470 -29.13 -7.73 -7.68
CA GLU A 470 -28.36 -8.59 -8.56
C GLU A 470 -28.69 -10.07 -8.30
N ASP A 471 -28.37 -10.92 -9.27
CA ASP A 471 -28.70 -12.36 -9.22
C ASP A 471 -27.87 -13.13 -8.17
N SER A 472 -26.67 -12.62 -7.82
CA SER A 472 -25.72 -13.32 -6.96
C SER A 472 -24.74 -12.36 -6.30
N TYR A 473 -24.39 -12.66 -5.05
CA TYR A 473 -23.48 -11.90 -4.21
C TYR A 473 -22.47 -12.81 -3.54
N ILE A 474 -21.39 -12.23 -3.02
CA ILE A 474 -20.43 -12.92 -2.18
C ILE A 474 -20.68 -12.53 -0.72
N MET A 475 -20.99 -13.53 0.10
CA MET A 475 -20.96 -13.40 1.55
C MET A 475 -19.51 -13.63 2.01
N PHE A 476 -18.91 -12.58 2.58
CA PHE A 476 -17.59 -12.65 3.19
C PHE A 476 -17.70 -12.49 4.70
N VAL A 477 -17.11 -13.40 5.47
CA VAL A 477 -17.15 -13.35 6.92
C VAL A 477 -15.77 -13.70 7.47
N GLU A 478 -15.32 -12.92 8.44
CA GLU A 478 -14.14 -13.23 9.24
C GLU A 478 -14.49 -13.28 10.73
N ASP A 479 -13.91 -14.25 11.45
CA ASP A 479 -14.06 -14.37 12.90
C ASP A 479 -12.78 -13.98 13.68
N THR A 480 -12.87 -14.08 15.00
CA THR A 480 -11.81 -13.61 15.93
C THR A 480 -10.47 -14.33 15.75
N VAL A 481 -10.45 -15.53 15.17
CA VAL A 481 -9.21 -16.31 14.97
C VAL A 481 -8.72 -16.22 13.52
N GLY A 482 -9.33 -15.34 12.71
CA GLY A 482 -9.01 -15.17 11.29
C GLY A 482 -9.48 -16.35 10.43
N CYS A 483 -10.51 -17.09 10.84
CA CYS A 483 -11.20 -18.00 9.92
C CYS A 483 -12.09 -17.18 8.99
N ILE A 484 -11.97 -17.46 7.70
CA ILE A 484 -12.67 -16.77 6.63
C ILE A 484 -13.69 -17.72 6.00
N LEU A 485 -14.90 -17.22 5.78
CA LEU A 485 -15.92 -17.83 4.95
C LEU A 485 -16.17 -16.89 3.78
N LYS A 486 -16.09 -17.41 2.56
CA LYS A 486 -16.37 -16.69 1.32
C LYS A 486 -17.25 -17.58 0.46
N GLU A 487 -18.55 -17.28 0.42
CA GLU A 487 -19.56 -18.11 -0.25
C GLU A 487 -20.44 -17.25 -1.17
N GLU A 488 -20.70 -17.75 -2.37
CA GLU A 488 -21.66 -17.14 -3.27
C GLU A 488 -23.10 -17.48 -2.83
N PHE A 489 -23.99 -16.50 -2.87
CA PHE A 489 -25.42 -16.72 -2.61
C PHE A 489 -26.30 -15.86 -3.51
N SER A 490 -27.46 -16.40 -3.85
CA SER A 490 -28.55 -15.67 -4.49
C SER A 490 -29.60 -15.28 -3.45
N ILE A 491 -30.35 -14.22 -3.75
CA ILE A 491 -31.39 -13.69 -2.87
C ILE A 491 -32.50 -14.72 -2.67
#